data_AF-A0A1G1TEB4-F1
#
_entry.id   AF-A0A1G1TEB4-F1
#
_cell.length_a   1.000
_cell.length_b   1.000
_cell.length_c   1.000
_cell.angle_alpha   90.00
_cell.angle_beta   90.00
_cell.angle_gamma   90.00
#
_symmetry.space_group_name_H-M   'P 1'
#
loop_
_entity.id
_entity.type
_entity.pdbx_description
1 polymer ?
#
loop_
_entity_poly.entity_id
_entity_poly.type
_entity_poly.pdbx_seq_one_letter_code
_entity_poly.pdbx_strand_id
1 'polypeptide(L)'
;MAVCQPLPGLLVHADRGSQYTSDAFTTLLDRTQAIASLSRPGNPYDNALAESGWSTLKTELLPRGSCFADLEEARLELAEYLDHYYNTQRLHSALGYCTPLEIELHYLFNLP
;
A
#
# COMPACT_ATOMS: atom_id res chain seq x y z
N MET A 1 10.25 5.07 -0.85
CA MET A 1 10.22 6.30 0.01
C MET A 1 8.80 6.86 0.14
N ALA A 2 8.38 7.31 1.34
CA ALA A 2 7.12 8.05 1.51
C ALA A 2 7.28 9.48 0.99
N VAL A 3 6.43 9.89 0.05
CA VAL A 3 6.54 11.16 -0.68
C VAL A 3 5.98 12.34 0.14
N CYS A 4 5.09 12.06 1.09
CA CYS A 4 4.52 13.08 1.95
C CYS A 4 4.20 12.55 3.36
N GLN A 5 3.93 13.50 4.26
CA GLN A 5 3.24 13.23 5.52
C GLN A 5 1.80 13.72 5.36
N PRO A 6 0.80 12.83 5.37
CA PRO A 6 -0.59 13.22 5.16
C PRO A 6 -1.11 14.05 6.33
N LEU A 7 -2.03 14.97 6.03
CA LEU A 7 -2.70 15.78 7.05
C LEU A 7 -3.64 14.93 7.93
N PRO A 8 -4.01 15.45 9.13
CA PRO A 8 -5.08 14.87 9.94
C PRO A 8 -6.33 14.54 9.11
N GLY A 9 -6.94 13.39 9.39
CA GLY A 9 -8.12 12.89 8.67
C GLY A 9 -7.81 11.87 7.57
N LEU A 10 -6.55 11.44 7.39
CA LEU A 10 -6.22 10.31 6.52
C LEU A 10 -7.05 9.09 6.92
N LEU A 11 -7.80 8.53 5.97
CA LEU A 11 -8.51 7.27 6.17
C LEU A 11 -7.57 6.09 5.89
N VAL A 12 -7.34 5.27 6.90
CA VAL A 12 -6.56 4.04 6.79
C VAL A 12 -7.52 2.85 6.76
N HIS A 13 -7.66 2.22 5.59
CA HIS A 13 -8.46 1.02 5.45
C HIS A 13 -7.62 -0.24 5.67
N ALA A 14 -8.10 -1.16 6.50
CA ALA A 14 -7.46 -2.44 6.76
C ALA A 14 -8.48 -3.54 7.06
N ASP A 15 -8.05 -4.80 6.99
CA ASP A 15 -8.83 -5.91 7.50
C ASP A 15 -8.86 -5.91 9.05
N ARG A 16 -9.56 -6.89 9.64
CA ARG A 16 -9.64 -7.05 11.11
C ARG A 16 -8.53 -7.96 11.68
N GLY A 17 -7.40 -8.07 11.00
CA GLY A 17 -6.24 -8.79 11.51
C GLY A 17 -5.78 -8.23 12.85
N SER A 18 -5.21 -9.09 13.70
CA SER A 18 -4.79 -8.70 15.06
C SER A 18 -3.78 -7.56 15.09
N GLN A 19 -3.01 -7.38 14.01
CA GLN A 19 -2.08 -6.26 13.85
C GLN A 19 -2.84 -4.92 13.78
N TYR A 20 -3.95 -4.87 13.04
CA TYR A 20 -4.76 -3.67 12.81
C TYR A 20 -5.80 -3.42 13.90
N THR A 21 -5.96 -4.36 14.84
CA THR A 21 -6.75 -4.18 16.07
C THR A 21 -5.88 -4.04 17.32
N SER A 22 -4.55 -3.94 17.16
CA SER A 22 -3.61 -3.84 18.28
C SER A 22 -3.54 -2.43 18.87
N ASP A 23 -3.19 -2.34 20.15
CA ASP A 23 -2.97 -1.05 20.83
C ASP A 23 -1.89 -0.20 20.14
N ALA A 24 -0.85 -0.84 19.59
CA ALA A 24 0.21 -0.14 18.88
C ALA A 24 -0.33 0.57 17.62
N PHE A 25 -1.21 -0.09 16.87
CA PHE A 25 -1.81 0.47 15.67
C PHE A 25 -2.82 1.57 16.00
N THR A 26 -3.73 1.34 16.96
CA THR A 26 -4.71 2.35 17.37
C THR A 26 -4.02 3.59 17.93
N THR A 27 -2.99 3.41 18.76
CA THR A 27 -2.17 4.52 19.29
C THR A 27 -1.49 5.31 18.16
N LEU A 28 -1.02 4.64 17.10
CA LEU A 28 -0.43 5.32 15.96
C LEU A 28 -1.46 6.18 15.24
N LEU A 29 -2.66 5.65 14.98
CA LEU A 29 -3.74 6.39 14.33
C LEU A 29 -4.17 7.61 15.15
N ASP A 30 -4.30 7.47 16.46
CA ASP A 30 -4.65 8.58 17.35
C ASP A 30 -3.60 9.69 17.31
N ARG A 31 -2.31 9.33 17.32
CA ARG A 31 -1.19 10.28 17.26
C ARG A 31 -1.13 11.03 15.93
N THR A 32 -1.48 10.38 14.83
CA THR A 32 -1.48 10.98 13.49
C THR A 32 -2.83 11.59 13.11
N GLN A 33 -3.83 11.49 13.99
CA GLN A 33 -5.21 11.90 13.74
C GLN A 33 -5.80 11.25 12.48
N ALA A 34 -5.38 10.02 12.21
CA ALA A 34 -5.90 9.20 11.11
C ALA A 34 -7.18 8.48 11.54
N ILE A 35 -8.05 8.18 10.57
CA ILE A 35 -9.34 7.55 10.78
C ILE A 35 -9.23 6.08 10.38
N ALA A 36 -9.45 5.17 11.33
CA ALA A 36 -9.52 3.74 11.06
C ALA A 36 -10.79 3.39 10.26
N SER A 37 -10.63 2.61 9.19
CA SER A 37 -11.72 2.01 8.44
C SER A 37 -11.47 0.50 8.36
N LEU A 38 -12.11 -0.29 9.23
CA LEU A 38 -11.86 -1.74 9.27
C LEU A 38 -12.95 -2.52 8.51
N SER A 39 -12.53 -3.50 7.70
CA SER A 39 -13.43 -4.38 6.94
C SER A 39 -14.51 -5.01 7.83
N ARG A 40 -15.74 -5.17 7.31
CA ARG A 40 -16.84 -5.78 8.07
C ARG A 40 -16.58 -7.27 8.31
N PRO A 41 -17.01 -7.81 9.48
CA PRO A 41 -16.90 -9.25 9.73
C PRO A 41 -17.59 -10.05 8.62
N GLY A 42 -16.88 -11.06 8.08
CA GLY A 42 -17.41 -11.94 7.04
C GLY A 42 -17.55 -11.32 5.65
N ASN A 43 -16.95 -10.14 5.39
CA ASN A 43 -17.02 -9.50 4.09
C ASN A 43 -15.64 -9.41 3.39
N PRO A 44 -15.28 -10.37 2.54
CA PRO A 44 -13.99 -10.37 1.83
C PRO A 44 -13.87 -9.24 0.81
N TYR A 45 -14.99 -8.68 0.33
CA TYR A 45 -14.96 -7.62 -0.68
C TYR A 45 -14.39 -6.30 -0.15
N ASP A 46 -14.47 -6.06 1.15
CA ASP A 46 -13.93 -4.84 1.76
C ASP A 46 -12.38 -4.79 1.62
N ASN A 47 -11.70 -5.95 1.58
CA ASN A 47 -10.24 -6.05 1.44
C ASN A 47 -9.77 -6.38 0.01
N ALA A 48 -10.69 -6.58 -0.94
CA ALA A 48 -10.37 -7.07 -2.28
C ALA A 48 -9.35 -6.20 -3.03
N LEU A 49 -9.37 -4.88 -2.82
CA LEU A 49 -8.40 -3.96 -3.42
C LEU A 49 -6.97 -4.27 -2.95
N ALA A 50 -6.75 -4.38 -1.64
CA ALA A 50 -5.45 -4.73 -1.07
C ALA A 50 -5.00 -6.11 -1.55
N GLU A 51 -5.90 -7.10 -1.56
CA GLU A 51 -5.60 -8.45 -2.05
C GLU A 51 -5.20 -8.48 -3.53
N SER A 52 -5.86 -7.67 -4.37
CA SER A 52 -5.48 -7.53 -5.78
C SER A 52 -4.08 -6.94 -5.95
N GLY A 53 -3.72 -5.98 -5.09
CA GLY A 53 -2.38 -5.38 -5.05
C GLY A 53 -1.32 -6.42 -4.67
N TRP A 54 -1.57 -7.21 -3.62
CA TRP A 54 -0.67 -8.29 -3.22
C TRP A 54 -0.54 -9.39 -4.28
N SER A 55 -1.63 -9.72 -4.97
CA SER A 55 -1.61 -10.68 -6.08
C SER A 55 -0.74 -10.17 -7.23
N THR A 56 -0.88 -8.89 -7.58
CA THR A 56 -0.08 -8.23 -8.62
C THR A 56 1.39 -8.24 -8.26
N LEU A 57 1.73 -7.78 -7.05
CA LEU A 57 3.10 -7.75 -6.54
C LEU A 57 3.74 -9.14 -6.61
N LYS A 58 3.07 -10.17 -6.09
CA LYS A 58 3.61 -11.54 -6.12
C LYS A 58 3.77 -12.05 -7.56
N THR A 59 2.84 -11.73 -8.45
CA THR A 59 2.90 -12.20 -9.84
C THR A 59 4.06 -11.56 -10.60
N GLU A 60 4.30 -10.26 -10.39
CA GLU A 60 5.33 -9.50 -11.08
C GLU A 60 6.72 -9.70 -10.45
N LEU A 61 6.81 -9.74 -9.12
CA LEU A 61 8.07 -9.87 -8.38
C LEU A 61 8.52 -11.32 -8.17
N LEU A 62 7.58 -12.25 -8.01
CA LEU A 62 7.84 -13.67 -7.72
C LEU A 62 7.13 -14.57 -8.75
N PRO A 63 7.69 -14.68 -9.98
CA PRO A 63 7.18 -15.59 -10.98
C PRO A 63 7.04 -17.03 -10.46
N ARG A 64 6.12 -17.80 -11.04
CA ARG A 64 5.87 -19.17 -10.57
C ARG A 64 7.15 -20.00 -10.54
N GLY A 65 7.45 -20.55 -9.37
CA GLY A 65 8.61 -21.42 -9.15
C GLY A 65 9.87 -20.67 -8.71
N SER A 66 9.83 -19.35 -8.56
CA SER A 66 10.91 -18.61 -7.90
C SER A 66 10.68 -18.52 -6.38
N CYS A 67 11.78 -18.35 -5.66
CA CYS A 67 11.81 -18.04 -4.24
C CYS A 67 13.00 -17.15 -3.96
N PHE A 68 12.92 -16.39 -2.86
CA PHE A 68 14.09 -15.71 -2.32
C PHE A 68 14.98 -16.73 -1.61
N ALA A 69 16.29 -16.57 -1.74
CA ALA A 69 17.31 -17.32 -1.03
C ALA A 69 17.27 -17.01 0.48
N ASP A 70 17.06 -15.74 0.84
CA ASP A 70 16.93 -15.30 2.22
C ASP A 70 16.05 -14.05 2.37
N LEU A 71 15.89 -13.61 3.63
CA LEU A 71 15.08 -12.44 3.97
C LEU A 71 15.70 -11.12 3.45
N GLU A 72 17.01 -11.06 3.30
CA GLU A 72 17.68 -9.83 2.87
C GLU A 72 17.52 -9.61 1.37
N GLU A 73 17.64 -10.68 0.57
CA GLU A 73 17.27 -10.65 -0.84
C GLU A 73 15.81 -10.24 -1.01
N ALA A 74 14.89 -10.82 -0.24
CA ALA A 74 13.48 -10.46 -0.29
C ALA A 74 13.23 -8.97 -0.02
N ARG A 75 13.98 -8.36 0.91
CA ARG A 75 13.89 -6.92 1.21
C ARG A 75 14.41 -6.06 0.07
N LEU A 76 15.56 -6.43 -0.51
CA LEU A 76 16.18 -5.70 -1.61
C LEU A 76 15.31 -5.74 -2.85
N GLU A 77 14.84 -6.93 -3.24
CA GLU A 77 13.95 -7.11 -4.40
C GLU A 77 12.63 -6.36 -4.21
N LEU A 78 12.05 -6.40 -3.00
CA LEU A 78 10.82 -5.67 -2.71
C LEU A 78 11.03 -4.15 -2.75
N ALA A 79 12.15 -3.66 -2.23
CA ALA A 79 12.49 -2.24 -2.27
C ALA A 79 12.71 -1.77 -3.71
N GLU A 80 13.46 -2.53 -4.50
CA GLU A 80 13.69 -2.23 -5.92
C GLU A 80 12.37 -2.21 -6.69
N TYR A 81 11.54 -3.24 -6.51
CA TYR A 81 10.24 -3.31 -7.15
C TYR A 81 9.34 -2.12 -6.77
N LEU A 82 9.22 -1.78 -5.49
CA LEU A 82 8.33 -0.71 -5.05
C LEU A 82 8.86 0.68 -5.44
N ASP A 83 10.13 0.96 -5.17
CA ASP A 83 10.69 2.31 -5.30
C ASP A 83 11.11 2.65 -6.73
N HIS A 84 11.63 1.68 -7.50
CA HIS A 84 12.12 1.95 -8.87
C HIS A 84 11.17 1.54 -9.97
N TYR A 85 10.25 0.59 -9.74
CA TYR A 85 9.34 0.11 -10.78
C TYR A 85 7.88 0.49 -10.52
N TYR A 86 7.28 -0.02 -9.45
CA TYR A 86 5.85 0.10 -9.18
C TYR A 86 5.41 1.55 -9.03
N ASN A 87 6.11 2.35 -8.23
CA ASN A 87 5.71 3.72 -7.98
C ASN A 87 6.06 4.69 -9.12
N THR A 88 7.12 4.42 -9.89
CA THR A 88 7.73 5.42 -10.79
C THR A 88 7.65 5.07 -12.27
N GLN A 89 7.35 3.82 -12.64
CA GLN A 89 7.34 3.37 -14.03
C GLN A 89 6.06 2.61 -14.41
N ARG A 90 5.47 1.87 -13.47
CA ARG A 90 4.30 1.03 -13.73
C ARG A 90 3.07 1.89 -13.98
N LEU A 91 2.47 1.74 -15.17
CA LEU A 91 1.25 2.46 -15.54
C LEU A 91 0.00 1.70 -15.06
N HIS A 92 -0.97 2.43 -14.52
CA HIS A 92 -2.23 1.85 -14.04
C HIS A 92 -3.40 2.37 -14.86
N SER A 93 -4.18 1.47 -15.48
CA SER A 93 -5.38 1.84 -16.24
C SER A 93 -6.42 2.57 -15.38
N ALA A 94 -6.56 2.17 -14.11
CA ALA A 94 -7.42 2.84 -13.13
C ALA A 94 -6.97 4.29 -12.81
N LEU A 95 -5.71 4.62 -13.07
CA LEU A 95 -5.13 5.95 -12.89
C LEU A 95 -5.02 6.73 -14.22
N GLY A 96 -5.73 6.30 -15.27
CA GLY A 96 -5.64 6.94 -16.58
C GLY A 96 -4.30 6.70 -17.29
N TYR A 97 -3.66 5.56 -17.02
CA TYR A 97 -2.30 5.25 -17.47
C TYR A 97 -1.21 6.20 -16.93
N CYS A 98 -1.41 6.71 -15.71
CA CYS A 98 -0.36 7.33 -14.92
C CYS A 98 0.27 6.33 -13.93
N THR A 99 1.46 6.68 -13.46
CA THR A 99 2.16 6.03 -12.35
C THR A 99 1.60 6.48 -10.99
N PRO A 100 1.75 5.69 -9.92
CA PRO A 100 1.38 6.12 -8.58
C PRO A 100 2.06 7.43 -8.15
N LEU A 101 3.34 7.61 -8.48
CA LEU A 101 4.07 8.84 -8.14
C LEU A 101 3.50 10.07 -8.85
N GLU A 102 3.15 9.97 -10.13
CA GLU A 102 2.53 11.08 -10.86
C GLU A 102 1.19 11.50 -10.23
N ILE A 103 0.37 10.53 -9.82
CA ILE A 103 -0.89 10.82 -9.12
C ILE A 103 -0.64 11.49 -7.78
N GLU A 104 0.33 11.00 -7.00
CA GLU A 104 0.69 11.59 -5.70
C GLU A 104 1.19 13.04 -5.87
N LEU A 105 2.08 13.28 -6.84
CA LEU A 105 2.59 14.63 -7.14
C LEU A 105 1.46 15.55 -7.61
N HIS A 106 0.59 15.08 -8.51
CA HIS A 106 -0.58 15.85 -8.93
C HIS A 106 -1.50 16.17 -7.75
N TYR A 107 -1.73 15.23 -6.84
CA TYR A 107 -2.51 15.49 -5.63
C TYR A 107 -1.84 16.58 -4.79
N LEU A 108 -0.54 16.45 -4.50
CA LEU A 108 0.20 17.39 -3.65
C LEU A 108 0.27 18.82 -4.24
N PHE A 109 0.49 18.96 -5.55
CA PHE A 109 0.54 20.28 -6.20
C PHE A 109 -0.82 20.94 -6.40
N ASN A 110 -1.92 20.18 -6.27
CA ASN A 110 -3.29 20.67 -6.40
C ASN A 110 -4.04 20.72 -5.05
N LEU A 111 -3.35 20.48 -3.93
CA LEU A 111 -3.89 20.78 -2.61
C LEU A 111 -4.07 22.31 -2.50
N PRO A 112 -5.24 22.80 -2.03
CA PRO A 112 -5.50 24.22 -1.84
C PRO A 112 -4.61 24.86 -0.76
#